data_AF-A0A6G0YBT1-F1
#
_entry.id   AF-A0A6G0YBT1-F1
#
_cell.length_a   1.000
_cell.length_b   1.000
_cell.length_c   1.000
_cell.angle_alpha   90.00
_cell.angle_beta   90.00
_cell.angle_gamma   90.00
#
_symmetry.space_group_name_H-M   'P 1'
#
loop_
_entity.id
_entity.type
_entity.pdbx_description
1 polymer ?
#
loop_
_entity_poly.entity_id
_entity_poly.type
_entity_poly.pdbx_seq_one_letter_code
_entity_poly.pdbx_strand_id
1 'polypeptide(L)'
;MCGIQEVYYVKNGVIRKKNSIFNKLNHDFEILLTEKSEIQILNNLSKINKDTMIDIIGVINNMGSIKISMSNAGMQLKRKEIEIVDDTYSKISLMLWNSNQIDNFDGDRNYIIVLKNIKVSDNYGIKSLNLQFTTKILINPNLDEVKIKMKNTTIDIIALINDLKEPTKISASNGETYKKQEIILIDEGLKTIVLNLWNENINNFEGKKNDIITISNVKIGEFKNQKTLALTNATQIIINPDVPEANRRV
;
A
#
# COMPACT_ATOMS: atom_id res chain seq x y z
N MET A 1 -8.05 8.08 34.38
CA MET A 1 -9.03 7.25 33.64
C MET A 1 -8.91 7.63 32.18
N CYS A 2 -8.31 6.79 31.36
CA CYS A 2 -8.17 7.05 29.92
C CYS A 2 -9.52 6.70 29.27
N GLY A 3 -10.18 7.68 28.66
CA GLY A 3 -11.45 7.48 27.95
C GLY A 3 -11.25 6.55 26.76
N ILE A 4 -12.16 5.61 26.60
CA ILE A 4 -12.19 4.69 25.45
C ILE A 4 -12.24 5.53 24.17
N GLN A 5 -11.24 5.36 23.30
CA GLN A 5 -11.22 6.00 21.99
C GLN A 5 -12.17 5.21 21.09
N GLU A 6 -13.36 5.75 20.84
CA GLU A 6 -14.32 5.14 19.93
C GLU A 6 -13.90 5.40 18.48
N VAL A 7 -13.88 4.34 17.67
CA VAL A 7 -13.60 4.43 16.24
C VAL A 7 -14.92 4.57 15.50
N TYR A 8 -15.00 5.52 14.56
CA TYR A 8 -16.22 5.78 13.79
C TYR A 8 -15.97 5.51 12.29
N TYR A 9 -16.85 4.74 11.68
CA TYR A 9 -17.02 4.63 10.24
C TYR A 9 -17.94 5.76 9.75
N VAL A 10 -17.47 6.58 8.82
CA VAL A 10 -18.25 7.66 8.21
C VAL A 10 -18.40 7.39 6.72
N LYS A 11 -19.65 7.24 6.25
CA LYS A 11 -19.99 7.08 4.83
C LYS A 11 -20.55 8.39 4.28
N ASN A 12 -20.27 8.67 3.01
CA ASN A 12 -20.71 9.90 2.30
C ASN A 12 -20.29 11.21 3.00
N GLY A 13 -19.20 11.19 3.77
CA GLY A 13 -18.56 12.40 4.28
C GLY A 13 -17.70 13.06 3.20
N VAL A 14 -17.53 14.38 3.26
CA VAL A 14 -16.66 15.11 2.33
C VAL A 14 -15.34 15.42 3.02
N ILE A 15 -14.24 14.84 2.53
CA ILE A 15 -12.89 15.15 3.00
C ILE A 15 -12.43 16.45 2.33
N ARG A 16 -11.95 17.41 3.12
CA ARG A 16 -11.34 18.64 2.62
C ARG A 16 -10.15 19.05 3.48
N LYS A 17 -9.30 19.94 2.95
CA LYS A 17 -8.20 20.52 3.72
C LYS A 17 -8.76 21.25 4.94
N LYS A 18 -8.12 21.06 6.10
CA LYS A 18 -8.55 21.66 7.37
C LYS A 18 -8.70 23.16 7.22
N ASN A 19 -9.81 23.71 7.69
CA ASN A 19 -9.94 25.15 7.84
C ASN A 19 -9.35 25.58 9.19
N SER A 20 -8.10 26.03 9.19
CA SER A 20 -7.34 26.40 10.39
C SER A 20 -7.94 27.56 11.20
N ILE A 21 -8.91 28.30 10.66
CA ILE A 21 -9.65 29.33 11.40
C ILE A 21 -10.61 28.66 12.40
N PHE A 22 -11.31 27.60 11.98
CA PHE A 22 -12.36 26.93 12.76
C PHE A 22 -11.90 25.64 13.46
N ASN A 23 -10.98 24.89 12.84
CA ASN A 23 -10.50 23.62 13.36
C ASN A 23 -9.04 23.76 13.80
N LYS A 24 -8.79 23.57 15.10
CA LYS A 24 -7.46 23.70 15.74
C LYS A 24 -6.75 22.36 15.97
N LEU A 25 -7.35 21.25 15.53
CA LEU A 25 -6.74 19.92 15.68
C LEU A 25 -5.49 19.79 14.81
N ASN A 26 -4.55 18.96 15.25
CA ASN A 26 -3.26 18.77 14.59
C ASN A 26 -3.33 17.74 13.45
N HIS A 27 -4.29 17.94 12.55
CA HIS A 27 -4.48 17.14 11.33
C HIS A 27 -4.64 18.08 10.12
N ASP A 28 -4.29 17.61 8.93
CA ASP A 28 -4.27 18.45 7.71
C ASP A 28 -5.60 18.49 6.96
N PHE A 29 -6.49 17.57 7.30
CA PHE A 29 -7.79 17.38 6.68
C PHE A 29 -8.91 17.31 7.73
N GLU A 30 -10.11 17.67 7.30
CA GLU A 30 -11.34 17.54 8.07
C GLU A 30 -12.42 16.84 7.25
N ILE A 31 -13.31 16.11 7.93
CA ILE A 31 -14.47 15.47 7.32
C ILE A 31 -15.69 16.35 7.60
N LEU A 32 -16.32 16.85 6.54
CA LEU A 32 -17.62 17.53 6.63
C LEU A 32 -18.74 16.51 6.50
N LEU A 33 -19.62 16.48 7.50
CA LEU A 33 -20.84 15.69 7.47
C LEU A 33 -21.93 16.49 6.77
N THR A 34 -22.64 15.83 5.86
CA THR A 34 -23.79 16.37 5.12
C THR A 34 -25.05 15.59 5.50
N GLU A 35 -26.21 16.02 5.01
CA GLU A 35 -27.48 15.29 5.23
C GLU A 35 -27.47 13.84 4.72
N LYS A 36 -26.53 13.50 3.83
CA LYS A 36 -26.36 12.14 3.28
C LYS A 36 -25.32 11.32 4.04
N SER A 37 -24.62 11.91 5.00
CA SER A 37 -23.55 11.26 5.73
C SER A 37 -24.10 10.31 6.78
N GLU A 38 -23.55 9.09 6.84
CA GLU A 38 -23.90 8.08 7.84
C GLU A 38 -22.69 7.84 8.75
N ILE A 39 -22.88 7.82 10.07
CA ILE A 39 -21.83 7.55 11.06
C ILE A 39 -22.17 6.29 11.83
N GLN A 40 -21.23 5.35 11.94
CA GLN A 40 -21.39 4.12 12.70
C GLN A 40 -20.16 3.88 13.59
N ILE A 41 -20.36 3.43 14.83
CA ILE A 41 -19.25 3.11 15.74
C ILE A 41 -18.69 1.73 15.37
N LEU A 42 -17.42 1.69 14.98
CA LEU A 42 -16.72 0.49 14.49
C LEU A 42 -16.18 -0.36 15.65
N ASN A 43 -17.03 -0.70 16.61
CA ASN A 43 -16.71 -1.68 17.66
C ASN A 43 -17.42 -3.00 17.34
N ASN A 44 -16.65 -3.89 16.69
CA ASN A 44 -16.84 -5.32 16.44
C ASN A 44 -17.38 -5.74 15.07
N LEU A 45 -16.56 -6.51 14.33
CA LEU A 45 -17.03 -7.39 13.26
C LEU A 45 -18.19 -8.30 13.69
N SER A 46 -18.33 -8.60 15.00
CA SER A 46 -19.44 -9.39 15.56
C SER A 46 -20.84 -8.81 15.33
N LYS A 47 -20.95 -7.51 15.05
CA LYS A 47 -22.24 -6.85 14.73
C LYS A 47 -22.56 -6.82 13.24
N ILE A 48 -21.61 -7.23 12.38
CA ILE A 48 -21.83 -7.24 10.94
C ILE A 48 -22.74 -8.43 10.60
N ASN A 49 -23.85 -8.14 9.89
CA ASN A 49 -24.83 -9.16 9.53
C ASN A 49 -24.22 -10.23 8.60
N LYS A 50 -24.77 -11.43 8.67
CA LYS A 50 -24.43 -12.50 7.72
C LYS A 50 -24.71 -12.03 6.28
N ASP A 51 -23.88 -12.49 5.35
CA ASP A 51 -23.97 -12.25 3.90
C ASP A 51 -23.75 -10.79 3.46
N THR A 52 -23.34 -9.90 4.36
CA THR A 52 -22.92 -8.55 3.97
C THR A 52 -21.57 -8.57 3.27
N MET A 53 -21.43 -7.70 2.28
CA MET A 53 -20.16 -7.44 1.61
C MET A 53 -19.45 -6.26 2.26
N ILE A 54 -18.18 -6.42 2.60
CA ILE A 54 -17.36 -5.40 3.24
C ILE A 54 -15.98 -5.30 2.58
N ASP A 55 -15.25 -4.24 2.90
CA ASP A 55 -13.84 -4.09 2.59
C ASP A 55 -13.04 -4.20 3.89
N ILE A 56 -11.89 -4.87 3.85
CA ILE A 56 -11.04 -5.12 5.02
C ILE A 56 -9.59 -4.81 4.67
N ILE A 57 -8.90 -4.19 5.62
CA ILE A 57 -7.45 -4.06 5.65
C ILE A 57 -6.98 -4.67 6.97
N GLY A 58 -5.97 -5.51 6.92
CA GLY A 58 -5.40 -6.10 8.13
C GLY A 58 -4.03 -6.71 7.87
N VAL A 59 -3.47 -7.32 8.90
CA VAL A 59 -2.19 -8.02 8.86
C VAL A 59 -2.44 -9.52 8.97
N ILE A 60 -1.77 -10.31 8.13
CA ILE A 60 -1.81 -11.78 8.22
C ILE A 60 -1.06 -12.20 9.49
N ASN A 61 -1.79 -12.70 10.48
CA ASN A 61 -1.18 -13.18 11.72
C ASN A 61 -0.79 -14.66 11.65
N ASN A 62 -1.56 -15.47 10.92
CA ASN A 62 -1.27 -16.90 10.78
C ASN A 62 -1.74 -17.46 9.44
N MET A 63 -0.94 -18.39 8.90
CA MET A 63 -1.23 -19.15 7.68
C MET A 63 -1.48 -20.62 8.05
N GLY A 64 -2.73 -21.05 8.04
CA GLY A 64 -3.09 -22.44 8.29
C GLY A 64 -2.62 -23.38 7.19
N SER A 65 -2.39 -24.64 7.56
CA SER A 65 -2.12 -25.72 6.60
C SER A 65 -3.35 -26.08 5.78
N ILE A 66 -3.12 -26.58 4.56
CA ILE A 66 -4.20 -27.05 3.68
C ILE A 66 -4.77 -28.33 4.28
N LYS A 67 -6.08 -28.33 4.54
CA LYS A 67 -6.85 -29.49 4.98
C LYS A 67 -7.62 -30.06 3.79
N ILE A 68 -7.61 -31.39 3.67
CA ILE A 68 -8.33 -32.13 2.64
C ILE A 68 -9.40 -32.97 3.34
N SER A 69 -10.62 -32.92 2.84
CA SER A 69 -11.75 -33.72 3.31
C SER A 69 -12.52 -34.30 2.13
N MET A 70 -13.41 -35.25 2.38
CA MET A 70 -14.26 -35.84 1.34
C MET A 70 -15.71 -35.57 1.68
N SER A 71 -16.48 -35.07 0.70
CA SER A 71 -17.92 -34.89 0.86
C SER A 71 -18.66 -36.22 0.81
N ASN A 72 -19.93 -36.22 1.23
CA ASN A 72 -20.80 -37.40 1.16
C ASN A 72 -21.00 -37.92 -0.28
N ALA A 73 -20.79 -37.06 -1.29
CA ALA A 73 -20.85 -37.41 -2.70
C ALA A 73 -19.48 -37.89 -3.26
N GLY A 74 -18.49 -38.12 -2.41
CA GLY A 74 -17.15 -38.58 -2.80
C GLY A 74 -16.23 -37.48 -3.35
N MET A 75 -16.69 -36.23 -3.45
CA MET A 75 -15.88 -35.12 -3.94
C MET A 75 -14.84 -34.69 -2.90
N GLN A 76 -13.59 -34.56 -3.32
CA GLN A 76 -12.49 -34.05 -2.49
C GLN A 76 -12.61 -32.53 -2.30
N LEU A 77 -12.63 -32.07 -1.04
CA LEU A 77 -12.73 -30.68 -0.65
C LEU A 77 -11.42 -30.22 0.00
N LYS A 78 -10.77 -29.21 -0.58
CA LYS A 78 -9.62 -28.51 0.01
C LYS A 78 -10.08 -27.27 0.77
N ARG A 79 -9.53 -27.07 1.98
CA ARG A 79 -9.73 -25.87 2.79
C ARG A 79 -8.40 -25.31 3.29
N LYS A 80 -8.23 -24.00 3.25
CA LYS A 80 -7.14 -23.29 3.93
C LYS A 80 -7.70 -22.12 4.73
N GLU A 81 -7.18 -21.92 5.94
CA GLU A 81 -7.60 -20.87 6.85
C GLU A 81 -6.45 -19.88 7.05
N ILE A 82 -6.76 -18.58 6.95
CA ILE A 82 -5.80 -17.49 7.10
C ILE A 82 -6.34 -16.56 8.16
N GLU A 83 -5.57 -16.34 9.23
CA GLU A 83 -5.95 -15.43 10.32
C GLU A 83 -5.48 -14.02 10.00
N ILE A 84 -6.41 -13.07 10.04
CA ILE A 84 -6.18 -11.64 9.78
C ILE A 84 -6.48 -10.88 11.07
N VAL A 85 -5.63 -9.91 11.39
CA VAL A 85 -5.76 -9.03 12.56
C VAL A 85 -5.80 -7.57 12.12
N ASP A 86 -6.67 -6.78 12.75
CA ASP A 86 -6.73 -5.33 12.56
C ASP A 86 -6.04 -4.55 13.70
N ASP A 87 -6.10 -3.22 13.66
CA ASP A 87 -5.54 -2.32 14.68
C ASP A 87 -6.28 -2.37 16.02
N THR A 88 -7.49 -2.95 16.06
CA THR A 88 -8.20 -3.29 17.30
C THR A 88 -7.71 -4.59 17.94
N TYR A 89 -6.75 -5.27 17.30
CA TYR A 89 -6.28 -6.61 17.64
C TYR A 89 -7.34 -7.70 17.52
N SER A 90 -8.47 -7.40 16.88
CA SER A 90 -9.52 -8.38 16.61
C SER A 90 -9.06 -9.34 15.54
N LYS A 91 -9.32 -10.64 15.74
CA LYS A 91 -8.99 -11.71 14.78
C LYS A 91 -10.19 -12.09 13.94
N ILE A 92 -10.00 -12.27 12.65
CA ILE A 92 -10.97 -12.90 11.77
C ILE A 92 -10.30 -13.86 10.78
N SER A 93 -10.96 -15.00 10.55
CA SER A 93 -10.46 -16.00 9.61
C SER A 93 -10.99 -15.76 8.20
N LEU A 94 -10.09 -15.65 7.23
CA LEU A 94 -10.38 -15.85 5.82
C LEU A 94 -10.35 -17.34 5.49
N MET A 95 -11.49 -17.85 5.02
CA MET A 95 -11.71 -19.24 4.65
C MET A 95 -11.62 -19.40 3.14
N LEU A 96 -10.59 -20.11 2.69
CA LEU A 96 -10.42 -20.49 1.29
C LEU A 96 -10.95 -21.91 1.08
N TRP A 97 -11.87 -22.09 0.13
CA TRP A 97 -12.51 -23.36 -0.17
C TRP A 97 -12.39 -23.67 -1.66
N ASN A 98 -11.83 -24.83 -2.01
CA ASN A 98 -11.72 -25.34 -3.40
C ASN A 98 -11.30 -24.29 -4.44
N SER A 99 -10.51 -23.29 -4.03
CA SER A 99 -10.13 -22.18 -4.87
C SER A 99 -8.67 -22.34 -5.30
N ASN A 100 -8.32 -21.88 -6.50
CA ASN A 100 -6.93 -21.80 -6.95
C ASN A 100 -6.03 -20.97 -5.99
N GLN A 101 -6.66 -20.10 -5.19
CA GLN A 101 -6.00 -19.35 -4.12
C GLN A 101 -5.49 -20.23 -2.97
N ILE A 102 -5.93 -21.50 -2.84
CA ILE A 102 -5.41 -22.40 -1.80
C ILE A 102 -3.96 -22.81 -2.12
N ASP A 103 -3.72 -23.16 -3.37
CA ASP A 103 -2.42 -23.66 -3.84
C ASP A 103 -1.48 -22.50 -4.21
N ASN A 104 -2.00 -21.31 -4.56
CA ASN A 104 -1.22 -20.16 -5.04
C ASN A 104 -1.41 -18.88 -4.20
N PHE A 105 -1.68 -18.99 -2.90
CA PHE A 105 -1.79 -17.80 -2.05
C PHE A 105 -0.43 -17.13 -1.85
N ASP A 106 -0.28 -15.90 -2.34
CA ASP A 106 1.00 -15.15 -2.32
C ASP A 106 1.24 -14.35 -1.03
N GLY A 107 0.52 -14.68 0.05
CA GLY A 107 0.66 -14.02 1.36
C GLY A 107 1.42 -14.84 2.38
N ASP A 108 2.12 -14.12 3.26
CA ASP A 108 2.89 -14.67 4.38
C ASP A 108 2.56 -13.91 5.68
N ARG A 109 2.99 -14.46 6.81
CA ARG A 109 2.84 -13.83 8.12
C ARG A 109 3.45 -12.43 8.12
N ASN A 110 2.77 -11.51 8.80
CA ASN A 110 3.07 -10.08 8.88
C ASN A 110 2.84 -9.29 7.58
N TYR A 111 2.40 -9.91 6.48
CA TYR A 111 2.02 -9.15 5.29
C TYR A 111 0.70 -8.41 5.51
N ILE A 112 0.62 -7.20 4.95
CA ILE A 112 -0.64 -6.46 4.85
C ILE A 112 -1.52 -7.16 3.82
N ILE A 113 -2.79 -7.35 4.14
CA ILE A 113 -3.80 -7.87 3.23
C ILE A 113 -4.96 -6.88 3.11
N VAL A 114 -5.36 -6.61 1.88
CA VAL A 114 -6.56 -5.84 1.56
C VAL A 114 -7.53 -6.76 0.84
N LEU A 115 -8.73 -6.88 1.39
CA LEU A 115 -9.84 -7.65 0.82
C LEU A 115 -10.94 -6.68 0.45
N LYS A 116 -11.17 -6.45 -0.84
CA LYS A 116 -12.30 -5.64 -1.30
C LYS A 116 -13.47 -6.52 -1.71
N ASN A 117 -14.67 -6.13 -1.30
CA ASN A 117 -15.91 -6.82 -1.59
C ASN A 117 -15.84 -8.28 -1.13
N ILE A 118 -15.47 -8.50 0.13
CA ILE A 118 -15.40 -9.80 0.79
C ILE A 118 -16.72 -10.09 1.53
N LYS A 119 -17.20 -11.32 1.47
CA LYS A 119 -18.47 -11.70 2.12
C LYS A 119 -18.24 -12.14 3.57
N VAL A 120 -18.99 -11.55 4.49
CA VAL A 120 -19.08 -12.03 5.87
C VAL A 120 -19.99 -13.25 5.93
N SER A 121 -19.48 -14.35 6.45
CA SER A 121 -20.25 -15.56 6.74
C SER A 121 -20.36 -15.74 8.24
N ASP A 122 -21.45 -16.36 8.67
CA ASP A 122 -21.73 -16.64 10.06
C ASP A 122 -22.19 -18.09 10.19
N ASN A 123 -21.39 -18.89 10.89
CA ASN A 123 -21.69 -20.28 11.20
C ASN A 123 -21.83 -20.40 12.72
N TYR A 124 -23.07 -20.40 13.20
CA TYR A 124 -23.40 -20.55 14.62
C TYR A 124 -22.72 -19.50 15.53
N GLY A 125 -22.67 -18.25 15.09
CA GLY A 125 -22.07 -17.13 15.82
C GLY A 125 -20.58 -16.93 15.57
N ILE A 126 -19.93 -17.86 14.85
CA ILE A 126 -18.53 -17.71 14.43
C ILE A 126 -18.52 -17.04 13.07
N LYS A 127 -18.01 -15.80 13.03
CA LYS A 127 -17.88 -15.04 11.79
C LYS A 127 -16.57 -15.36 11.08
N SER A 128 -16.65 -15.48 9.77
CA SER A 128 -15.51 -15.68 8.89
C SER A 128 -15.69 -14.92 7.58
N LEU A 129 -14.60 -14.77 6.85
CA LEU A 129 -14.59 -14.14 5.53
C LEU A 129 -14.53 -15.22 4.46
N ASN A 130 -15.37 -15.09 3.43
CA ASN A 130 -15.38 -15.98 2.28
C ASN A 130 -15.21 -15.18 0.99
N LEU A 131 -14.32 -15.65 0.11
CA LEU A 131 -14.15 -15.07 -1.22
C LEU A 131 -15.42 -15.22 -2.03
N GLN A 132 -15.80 -14.16 -2.73
CA GLN A 132 -16.76 -14.18 -3.83
C GLN A 132 -16.01 -13.99 -5.14
N PHE A 133 -16.66 -14.28 -6.26
CA PHE A 133 -16.08 -14.05 -7.59
C PHE A 133 -15.69 -12.58 -7.83
N THR A 134 -16.34 -11.65 -7.12
CA THR A 134 -16.07 -10.20 -7.16
C THR A 134 -14.99 -9.74 -6.17
N THR A 135 -14.56 -10.62 -5.26
CA THR A 135 -13.60 -10.24 -4.22
C THR A 135 -12.23 -9.99 -4.82
N LYS A 136 -11.63 -8.85 -4.50
CA LYS A 136 -10.24 -8.54 -4.86
C LYS A 136 -9.36 -8.70 -3.63
N ILE A 137 -8.28 -9.45 -3.78
CA ILE A 137 -7.26 -9.66 -2.75
C ILE A 137 -6.01 -8.91 -3.18
N LEU A 138 -5.48 -8.04 -2.33
CA LEU A 138 -4.17 -7.43 -2.50
C LEU A 138 -3.30 -7.83 -1.32
N ILE A 139 -2.14 -8.40 -1.62
CA ILE A 139 -1.16 -8.83 -0.63
C ILE A 139 0.03 -7.89 -0.69
N ASN A 140 0.46 -7.44 0.48
CA ASN A 140 1.50 -6.45 0.69
C ASN A 140 1.43 -5.30 -0.33
N PRO A 141 0.26 -4.62 -0.43
CA PRO A 141 0.04 -3.60 -1.45
C PRO A 141 1.06 -2.47 -1.29
N ASN A 142 1.86 -2.29 -2.36
CA ASN A 142 2.72 -1.14 -2.65
C ASN A 142 1.91 0.02 -3.20
N LEU A 143 2.01 1.22 -2.64
CA LEU A 143 1.46 2.46 -3.17
C LEU A 143 1.62 2.55 -4.69
N ASP A 144 0.47 2.43 -5.30
CA ASP A 144 0.18 2.28 -6.70
C ASP A 144 0.50 3.51 -7.56
N GLU A 145 0.93 4.64 -7.00
CA GLU A 145 1.14 5.86 -7.78
C GLU A 145 2.14 5.68 -8.93
N VAL A 146 3.30 5.10 -8.66
CA VAL A 146 4.32 4.93 -9.71
C VAL A 146 4.00 3.74 -10.60
N LYS A 147 3.43 2.66 -10.05
CA LYS A 147 3.14 1.42 -10.79
C LYS A 147 1.88 1.48 -11.66
N ILE A 148 0.90 2.34 -11.34
CA ILE A 148 -0.31 2.55 -12.15
C ILE A 148 -0.13 3.67 -13.18
N LYS A 149 0.71 4.68 -12.90
CA LYS A 149 0.90 5.79 -13.85
C LYS A 149 1.64 5.35 -15.12
N MET A 150 1.13 5.76 -16.28
CA MET A 150 1.67 5.34 -17.57
C MET A 150 3.13 5.79 -17.74
N LYS A 151 3.92 5.03 -18.51
CA LYS A 151 5.24 5.47 -18.96
C LYS A 151 5.13 6.89 -19.54
N ASN A 152 6.14 7.72 -19.27
CA ASN A 152 6.24 9.13 -19.69
C ASN A 152 5.31 10.11 -18.96
N THR A 153 4.63 9.70 -17.89
CA THR A 153 3.97 10.64 -16.97
C THR A 153 4.97 11.16 -15.93
N THR A 154 4.66 12.29 -15.32
CA THR A 154 5.44 12.87 -14.21
C THR A 154 4.72 12.69 -12.87
N ILE A 155 5.52 12.61 -11.80
CA ILE A 155 5.05 12.45 -10.42
C ILE A 155 5.89 13.27 -9.46
N ASP A 156 5.36 13.45 -8.27
CA ASP A 156 6.09 13.96 -7.12
C ASP A 156 6.27 12.80 -6.13
N ILE A 157 7.45 12.68 -5.51
CA ILE A 157 7.75 11.62 -4.54
C ILE A 157 8.53 12.16 -3.34
N ILE A 158 8.37 11.46 -2.21
CA ILE A 158 9.23 11.57 -1.02
C ILE A 158 9.80 10.18 -0.77
N ALA A 159 11.12 10.09 -0.55
CA ALA A 159 11.79 8.81 -0.34
C ALA A 159 13.05 8.96 0.52
N LEU A 160 13.50 7.84 1.09
CA LEU A 160 14.82 7.68 1.71
C LEU A 160 15.83 7.25 0.65
N ILE A 161 17.01 7.86 0.63
CA ILE A 161 18.11 7.37 -0.20
C ILE A 161 18.75 6.15 0.47
N ASN A 162 18.51 4.97 -0.06
CA ASN A 162 19.05 3.73 0.50
C ASN A 162 20.49 3.44 0.02
N ASP A 163 20.77 3.74 -1.25
CA ASP A 163 22.09 3.47 -1.83
C ASP A 163 22.36 4.35 -3.05
N LEU A 164 23.63 4.65 -3.28
CA LEU A 164 24.11 5.32 -4.49
C LEU A 164 25.17 4.44 -5.14
N LYS A 165 24.86 3.88 -6.31
CA LYS A 165 25.84 3.07 -7.04
C LYS A 165 26.91 3.96 -7.66
N GLU A 166 28.06 3.37 -7.97
CA GLU A 166 29.11 4.08 -8.71
C GLU A 166 28.64 4.43 -10.14
N PRO A 167 29.01 5.62 -10.67
CA PRO A 167 28.71 5.99 -12.04
C PRO A 167 29.33 5.02 -13.06
N THR A 168 28.53 4.58 -14.02
CA THR A 168 28.94 3.71 -15.13
C THR A 168 28.94 4.48 -16.45
N LYS A 169 29.79 4.06 -17.39
CA LYS A 169 29.76 4.55 -18.77
C LYS A 169 28.92 3.63 -19.63
N ILE A 170 28.04 4.20 -20.45
CA ILE A 170 27.18 3.50 -21.40
C ILE A 170 27.49 4.04 -22.79
N SER A 171 27.82 3.14 -23.72
CA SER A 171 28.03 3.49 -25.12
C SER A 171 26.77 3.20 -25.92
N ALA A 172 26.27 4.21 -26.64
CA ALA A 172 25.16 4.06 -27.58
C ALA A 172 25.65 3.49 -28.92
N SER A 173 24.73 2.93 -29.71
CA SER A 173 25.03 2.31 -31.01
C SER A 173 25.55 3.29 -32.06
N ASN A 174 25.30 4.59 -31.88
CA ASN A 174 25.83 5.68 -32.70
C ASN A 174 27.25 6.12 -32.31
N GLY A 175 27.88 5.47 -31.32
CA GLY A 175 29.22 5.79 -30.83
C GLY A 175 29.28 6.85 -29.73
N GLU A 176 28.16 7.46 -29.36
CA GLU A 176 28.10 8.40 -28.24
C GLU A 176 28.25 7.68 -26.90
N THR A 177 28.84 8.36 -25.92
CA THR A 177 29.03 7.81 -24.57
C THR A 177 28.33 8.66 -23.53
N TYR A 178 27.61 8.00 -22.63
CA TYR A 178 26.81 8.61 -21.58
C TYR A 178 27.31 8.11 -20.22
N LYS A 179 27.32 8.98 -19.22
CA LYS A 179 27.50 8.54 -17.83
C LYS A 179 26.13 8.33 -17.19
N LYS A 180 25.95 7.20 -16.51
CA LYS A 180 24.74 6.85 -15.77
C LYS A 180 25.09 6.52 -14.33
N GLN A 181 24.38 7.11 -13.39
CA GLN A 181 24.41 6.71 -11.98
C GLN A 181 23.02 6.27 -11.53
N GLU A 182 22.96 5.19 -10.75
CA GLU A 182 21.71 4.66 -10.20
C GLU A 182 21.64 4.97 -8.70
N ILE A 183 20.54 5.59 -8.30
CA ILE A 183 20.23 5.87 -6.90
C ILE A 183 19.04 5.01 -6.51
N ILE A 184 19.19 4.23 -5.44
CA ILE A 184 18.15 3.37 -4.90
C ILE A 184 17.41 4.16 -3.83
N LEU A 185 16.12 4.40 -4.07
CA LEU A 185 15.22 5.11 -3.17
C LEU A 185 14.27 4.12 -2.51
N ILE A 186 13.92 4.33 -1.24
CA ILE A 186 12.87 3.60 -0.52
C ILE A 186 11.73 4.57 -0.22
N ASP A 187 10.52 4.24 -0.64
CA ASP A 187 9.33 5.04 -0.34
C ASP A 187 8.80 4.82 1.09
N GLU A 188 7.77 5.56 1.48
CA GLU A 188 7.09 5.41 2.78
C GLU A 188 6.49 4.00 3.00
N GLY A 189 6.21 3.27 1.92
CA GLY A 189 5.73 1.90 1.94
C GLY A 189 6.84 0.85 1.87
N LEU A 190 8.09 1.23 2.17
CA LEU A 190 9.28 0.39 2.19
C LEU A 190 9.63 -0.33 0.87
N LYS A 191 9.13 0.14 -0.29
CA LYS A 191 9.55 -0.41 -1.60
C LYS A 191 10.61 0.44 -2.25
N THR A 192 11.44 -0.26 -3.02
CA THR A 192 12.56 0.33 -3.73
C THR A 192 12.17 0.80 -5.12
N ILE A 193 12.68 1.96 -5.51
CA ILE A 193 12.66 2.46 -6.89
C ILE A 193 14.01 3.06 -7.27
N VAL A 194 14.38 2.92 -8.54
CA VAL A 194 15.66 3.43 -9.04
C VAL A 194 15.48 4.78 -9.74
N LEU A 195 16.19 5.79 -9.25
CA LEU A 195 16.40 7.06 -9.95
C LEU A 195 17.66 6.98 -10.79
N ASN A 196 17.53 7.21 -12.10
CA ASN A 196 18.64 7.24 -13.03
C ASN A 196 19.09 8.69 -13.26
N LEU A 197 20.32 9.00 -12.86
CA LEU A 197 21.00 10.26 -13.17
C LEU A 197 21.89 10.09 -14.39
N TRP A 198 21.91 11.11 -15.24
CA TRP A 198 22.65 11.10 -16.50
C TRP A 198 23.55 12.32 -16.62
N ASN A 199 24.78 12.10 -17.08
CA ASN A 199 25.76 13.14 -17.42
C ASN A 199 25.93 14.18 -16.30
N GLU A 200 25.67 15.46 -16.56
CA GLU A 200 25.83 16.57 -15.61
C GLU A 200 24.95 16.43 -14.36
N ASN A 201 23.80 15.77 -14.45
CA ASN A 201 22.92 15.54 -13.30
C ASN A 201 23.58 14.69 -12.21
N ILE A 202 24.61 13.91 -12.56
CA ILE A 202 25.40 13.14 -11.60
C ILE A 202 26.20 14.08 -10.69
N ASN A 203 26.79 15.13 -11.27
CA ASN A 203 27.64 16.06 -10.52
C ASN A 203 26.82 17.04 -9.69
N ASN A 204 25.59 17.33 -10.12
CA ASN A 204 24.68 18.26 -9.44
C ASN A 204 23.88 17.60 -8.32
N PHE A 205 23.99 16.28 -8.15
CA PHE A 205 23.26 15.55 -7.12
C PHE A 205 24.05 15.51 -5.82
N GLU A 206 23.52 16.14 -4.77
CA GLU A 206 24.22 16.27 -3.48
C GLU A 206 23.70 15.32 -2.39
N GLY A 207 22.68 14.52 -2.69
CA GLY A 207 22.09 13.59 -1.73
C GLY A 207 23.03 12.45 -1.34
N LYS A 208 22.94 12.01 -0.10
CA LYS A 208 23.76 10.92 0.46
C LYS A 208 22.86 9.79 0.97
N LYS A 209 23.48 8.63 1.19
CA LYS A 209 22.79 7.51 1.84
C LYS A 209 22.20 7.96 3.18
N ASN A 210 20.96 7.56 3.41
CA ASN A 210 20.09 7.90 4.54
C ASN A 210 19.52 9.33 4.54
N ASP A 211 19.78 10.16 3.53
CA ASP A 211 19.06 11.43 3.40
C ASP A 211 17.61 11.18 2.96
N ILE A 212 16.71 12.06 3.38
CA ILE A 212 15.37 12.15 2.82
C ILE A 212 15.41 13.02 1.58
N ILE A 213 14.73 12.61 0.52
CA ILE A 213 14.67 13.33 -0.74
C ILE A 213 13.21 13.52 -1.15
N THR A 214 12.84 14.76 -1.48
CA THR A 214 11.64 15.04 -2.28
C THR A 214 12.04 15.29 -3.71
N ILE A 215 11.33 14.70 -4.67
CA ILE A 215 11.50 14.95 -6.09
C ILE A 215 10.15 15.31 -6.71
N SER A 216 10.02 16.52 -7.24
CA SER A 216 8.81 16.97 -7.94
C SER A 216 8.99 16.92 -9.44
N ASN A 217 7.92 16.60 -10.19
CA ASN A 217 7.90 16.45 -11.65
C ASN A 217 8.95 15.47 -12.19
N VAL A 218 9.19 14.37 -11.49
CA VAL A 218 10.07 13.31 -12.00
C VAL A 218 9.32 12.40 -12.97
N LYS A 219 9.95 12.04 -14.09
CA LYS A 219 9.31 11.22 -15.12
C LYS A 219 9.43 9.74 -14.80
N ILE A 220 8.33 9.02 -14.98
CA ILE A 220 8.30 7.56 -14.94
C ILE A 220 8.83 7.01 -16.27
N GLY A 221 9.99 6.37 -16.20
CA GLY A 221 10.55 5.53 -17.24
C GLY A 221 10.29 4.05 -17.00
N GLU A 222 10.69 3.23 -17.97
CA GLU A 222 10.61 1.77 -17.86
C GLU A 222 11.81 1.15 -18.56
N PHE A 223 12.52 0.28 -17.85
CA PHE A 223 13.68 -0.44 -18.36
C PHE A 223 13.61 -1.90 -17.90
N LYS A 224 13.71 -2.85 -18.84
CA LYS A 224 13.57 -4.29 -18.57
C LYS A 224 12.32 -4.63 -17.73
N ASN A 225 11.18 -4.02 -18.09
CA ASN A 225 9.88 -4.15 -17.39
C ASN A 225 9.88 -3.69 -15.93
N GLN A 226 10.88 -2.92 -15.51
CA GLN A 226 10.91 -2.26 -14.20
C GLN A 226 10.76 -0.76 -14.39
N LYS A 227 9.84 -0.18 -13.61
CA LYS A 227 9.69 1.28 -13.60
C LYS A 227 10.88 1.92 -12.93
N THR A 228 11.32 3.02 -13.53
CA THR A 228 12.45 3.82 -13.04
C THR A 228 12.06 5.28 -13.07
N LEU A 229 12.83 6.10 -12.38
CA LEU A 229 12.66 7.54 -12.37
C LEU A 229 13.76 8.18 -13.20
N ALA A 230 13.40 9.21 -13.97
CA ALA A 230 14.32 9.99 -14.77
C ALA A 230 14.00 11.48 -14.61
N LEU A 231 15.04 12.31 -14.48
CA LEU A 231 14.88 13.75 -14.40
C LEU A 231 14.39 14.32 -15.74
N THR A 232 13.65 15.40 -15.65
CA THR A 232 13.23 16.28 -16.75
C THR A 232 13.71 17.70 -16.47
N ASN A 233 13.60 18.60 -17.45
CA ASN A 233 13.95 20.01 -17.26
C ASN A 233 13.09 20.71 -16.19
N ALA A 234 11.90 20.16 -15.87
CA ALA A 234 11.01 20.69 -14.85
C ALA A 234 11.18 20.01 -13.48
N THR A 235 12.07 19.02 -13.38
CA THR A 235 12.24 18.26 -12.14
C THR A 235 12.95 19.09 -11.08
N GLN A 236 12.41 19.10 -9.87
CA GLN A 236 13.00 19.77 -8.71
C GLN A 236 13.36 18.72 -7.66
N ILE A 237 14.58 18.80 -7.11
CA ILE A 237 15.06 17.91 -6.05
C ILE A 237 15.33 18.77 -4.82
N ILE A 238 14.84 18.33 -3.66
CA ILE A 238 15.19 18.90 -2.37
C ILE A 238 15.66 17.77 -1.48
N ILE A 239 16.88 17.90 -0.97
CA ILE A 239 17.50 16.97 -0.02
C ILE A 239 17.24 17.48 1.40
N ASN A 240 16.89 16.58 2.30
CA ASN A 240 16.49 16.85 3.68
C ASN A 240 15.49 18.01 3.78
N PRO A 241 14.33 17.91 3.09
CA PRO A 241 13.32 18.95 3.09
C PRO A 241 12.76 19.14 4.51
N ASP A 242 12.53 20.39 4.91
CA ASP A 242 11.89 20.72 6.18
C ASP A 242 10.36 20.57 6.06
N VAL A 243 9.93 19.31 5.99
CA VAL A 243 8.50 18.91 5.93
C VAL A 243 8.19 17.90 7.04
N PRO A 244 6.98 17.92 7.62
CA PRO A 244 6.59 17.03 8.72
C PRO A 244 6.84 15.54 8.44
N GLU A 245 6.66 15.12 7.19
CA GLU A 245 6.86 13.76 6.70
C GLU A 245 8.34 13.34 6.67
N ALA A 246 9.25 14.28 6.36
CA ALA A 246 10.69 14.03 6.35
C ALA A 246 11.31 13.97 7.75
N ASN A 247 10.65 14.58 8.74
CA ASN A 247 11.08 14.59 10.13
C ASN A 247 10.68 13.31 10.90
N ARG A 248 9.88 12.41 10.31
CA ARG A 248 9.62 11.08 10.87
C ARG A 248 10.78 10.15 10.52
N ARG A 249 11.79 10.09 11.40
CA ARG A 249 12.84 9.06 11.31
C ARG A 249 12.22 7.69 11.60
N VAL A 250 12.56 6.70 10.76
CA VAL A 250 12.24 5.27 10.93
C VAL A 250 12.99 4.72 12.13
#